data_AF-A0A2G2ZJ68-F1
#
_entry.id   AF-A0A2G2ZJ68-F1
#
_cell.length_a   1.000
_cell.length_b   1.000
_cell.length_c   1.000
_cell.angle_alpha   90.00
_cell.angle_beta   90.00
_cell.angle_gamma   90.00
#
_symmetry.space_group_name_H-M   'P 1'
#
loop_
_entity.id
_entity.type
_entity.pdbx_description
1 polymer ?
#
loop_
_entity_poly.entity_id
_entity_poly.type
_entity_poly.pdbx_seq_one_letter_code
_entity_poly.pdbx_strand_id
1 'polypeptide(L)'
;MVENKPGDPGVAPGSCSSSKESKPLNSRSASLFLMNYFPTVAVQNGDYKEHSTQLVDTAAACYKAVGNMMPKYVAVNFYMRSDRGGVFNVLDQINGRTLCGCPTVTAN
;
A
#
# COMPACT_ATOMS: atom_id res chain seq x y z
N MET A 1 12.02 -5.33 9.83
CA MET A 1 10.95 -4.93 8.89
C MET A 1 11.11 -3.46 8.54
N VAL A 2 10.57 -3.05 7.41
CA VAL A 2 10.33 -1.64 7.06
C VAL A 2 8.83 -1.39 7.01
N GLU A 3 8.42 -0.17 7.29
CA GLU A 3 7.01 0.21 7.36
C GLU A 3 6.86 1.69 6.97
N ASN A 4 5.80 2.05 6.25
CA ASN A 4 5.47 3.46 6.03
C ASN A 4 4.60 4.00 7.16
N LYS A 5 4.60 5.32 7.35
CA LYS A 5 3.85 5.94 8.45
C LYS A 5 2.37 5.51 8.47
N PRO A 6 1.80 5.22 9.65
CA PRO A 6 0.37 4.99 9.80
C PRO A 6 -0.41 6.32 9.78
N GLY A 7 -1.74 6.22 9.66
CA GLY A 7 -2.64 7.36 9.67
C GLY A 7 -2.57 8.20 8.39
N ASP A 8 -2.98 9.46 8.47
CA ASP A 8 -3.02 10.38 7.32
C ASP A 8 -1.68 10.49 6.58
N PRO A 9 -0.50 10.49 7.25
CA PRO A 9 0.79 10.47 6.56
C PRO A 9 1.07 9.21 5.72
N GLY A 10 0.33 8.12 5.95
CA GLY A 10 0.38 6.89 5.14
C GLY A 10 -0.51 6.94 3.91
N VAL A 11 -1.58 7.75 3.95
CA VAL A 11 -2.48 8.01 2.81
C VAL A 11 -1.90 9.13 1.96
N ALA A 12 -0.73 8.87 1.36
CA ALA A 12 0.04 9.87 0.63
C ALA A 12 0.32 9.40 -0.81
N PRO A 13 -0.54 9.72 -1.79
CA PRO A 13 -0.32 9.35 -3.19
C PRO A 13 1.02 9.88 -3.70
N GLY A 14 1.79 9.03 -4.37
CA GLY A 14 3.08 9.42 -4.96
C GLY A 14 4.25 9.58 -3.99
N SER A 15 4.06 9.36 -2.69
CA SER A 15 5.15 9.44 -1.70
C SER A 15 5.11 8.28 -0.70
N CYS A 16 6.24 8.04 -0.03
CA CYS A 16 6.34 7.02 1.00
C CYS A 16 7.33 7.47 2.08
N SER A 17 6.85 7.57 3.32
CA SER A 17 7.66 8.01 4.47
C SER A 17 7.81 6.88 5.48
N SER A 18 9.01 6.65 6.03
CA SER A 18 9.21 5.56 7.00
C SER A 18 8.52 5.85 8.34
N SER A 19 8.00 4.79 8.97
CA SER A 19 7.61 4.81 10.37
C SER A 19 8.87 4.92 11.25
N LYS A 20 8.77 5.66 12.35
CA LYS A 20 9.84 5.83 13.34
C LYS A 20 10.18 4.54 14.09
N GLU A 21 9.23 3.61 14.16
CA GLU A 21 9.35 2.33 14.87
C GLU A 21 9.96 1.23 13.98
N SER A 22 10.18 1.53 12.69
CA SER A 22 10.69 0.58 11.70
C SER A 22 12.10 0.94 11.23
N LYS A 23 12.74 0.03 10.50
CA LYS A 23 14.01 0.36 9.82
C LYS A 23 13.76 1.41 8.72
N PRO A 24 14.79 2.18 8.29
CA PRO A 24 14.68 3.07 7.14
C PRO A 24 14.18 2.34 5.90
N LEU A 25 13.36 3.00 5.07
CA LEU A 25 12.75 2.36 3.89
C LEU A 25 13.78 1.69 2.97
N ASN A 26 14.94 2.31 2.78
CA ASN A 26 16.03 1.80 1.95
C ASN A 26 16.91 0.73 2.63
N SER A 27 16.50 0.19 3.79
CA SER A 27 17.28 -0.81 4.51
C SER A 27 17.33 -2.14 3.76
N ARG A 28 18.52 -2.47 3.23
CA ARG A 28 18.78 -3.75 2.55
C ARG A 28 18.71 -4.98 3.46
N SER A 29 18.74 -4.77 4.78
CA SER A 29 18.66 -5.85 5.78
C SER A 29 17.22 -6.28 6.12
N ALA A 30 16.21 -5.60 5.57
CA ALA A 30 14.81 -5.91 5.82
C ALA A 30 14.26 -6.82 4.71
N SER A 31 13.66 -7.94 5.09
CA SER A 31 12.99 -8.89 4.19
C SER A 31 11.48 -8.72 4.13
N LEU A 32 10.93 -7.80 4.94
CA LEU A 32 9.51 -7.58 5.14
C LEU A 32 9.19 -6.09 5.06
N PHE A 33 8.21 -5.75 4.23
CA PHE A 33 7.56 -4.44 4.16
C PHE A 33 6.08 -4.55 4.53
N LEU A 34 5.68 -3.75 5.52
CA LEU A 34 4.31 -3.52 5.97
C LEU A 34 3.84 -2.16 5.43
N MET A 35 2.76 -2.14 4.67
CA MET A 35 2.22 -0.90 4.11
C MET A 35 0.94 -0.48 4.85
N ASN A 36 0.91 0.74 5.36
CA ASN A 36 -0.24 1.39 5.98
C ASN A 36 -0.89 2.36 5.00
N TYR A 37 -2.19 2.18 4.75
CA TYR A 37 -3.02 3.06 3.94
C TYR A 37 -4.40 3.22 4.59
N PHE A 38 -4.44 3.99 5.67
CA PHE A 38 -5.67 4.31 6.38
C PHE A 38 -5.54 5.69 7.03
N PRO A 39 -6.61 6.49 7.07
CA PRO A 39 -6.59 7.78 7.76
C PRO A 39 -6.45 7.61 9.28
N THR A 40 -5.97 8.65 9.96
CA THR A 40 -5.80 8.63 11.43
C THR A 40 -7.15 8.43 12.15
N VAL A 41 -8.21 9.02 11.60
CA VAL A 41 -9.57 8.89 12.09
C VAL A 41 -10.35 7.99 11.13
N ALA A 42 -10.99 6.96 11.67
CA ALA A 42 -11.87 6.09 10.88
C ALA A 42 -13.12 6.88 10.43
N VAL A 43 -13.09 7.39 9.20
CA VAL A 43 -14.22 8.13 8.63
C VAL A 43 -15.28 7.13 8.16
N GLN A 44 -16.44 7.14 8.81
CA GLN A 44 -17.63 6.35 8.43
C GLN A 44 -18.50 7.05 7.38
N ASN A 45 -18.53 8.38 7.37
CA ASN A 45 -19.49 9.17 6.62
C ASN A 45 -18.78 10.20 5.73
N GLY A 46 -19.14 10.26 4.44
CA GLY A 46 -19.14 11.51 3.68
C GLY A 46 -18.41 11.49 2.35
N ASP A 47 -17.09 11.26 2.35
CA ASP A 47 -16.31 11.42 1.12
C ASP A 47 -15.93 10.07 0.54
N TYR A 48 -16.92 9.49 -0.14
CA TYR A 48 -16.81 8.34 -1.03
C TYR A 48 -15.96 8.73 -2.27
N LYS A 49 -14.73 9.20 -2.06
CA LYS A 49 -13.83 9.61 -3.14
C LYS A 49 -12.82 8.51 -3.40
N GLU A 50 -13.21 7.61 -4.31
CA GLU A 50 -12.32 6.89 -5.22
C GLU A 50 -10.86 6.71 -4.73
N HIS A 51 -10.64 5.77 -3.80
CA HIS A 51 -9.32 5.57 -3.17
C HIS A 51 -8.45 4.51 -3.86
N SER A 52 -8.97 3.80 -4.85
CA SER A 52 -8.23 2.69 -5.48
C SER A 52 -7.00 3.16 -6.24
N THR A 53 -7.14 4.23 -7.03
CA THR A 53 -6.03 4.81 -7.80
C THR A 53 -4.97 5.39 -6.86
N GLN A 54 -5.41 6.09 -5.80
CA GLN A 54 -4.51 6.63 -4.79
C GLN A 54 -3.74 5.54 -4.05
N LEU A 55 -4.38 4.41 -3.70
CA LEU A 55 -3.70 3.28 -3.09
C LEU A 55 -2.67 2.65 -4.04
N VAL A 56 -3.00 2.50 -5.33
CA VAL A 56 -2.03 2.06 -6.35
C VAL A 56 -0.83 3.00 -6.41
N ASP A 57 -1.07 4.30 -6.43
CA ASP A 57 -0.01 5.32 -6.49
C ASP A 57 0.88 5.31 -5.24
N THR A 58 0.30 5.17 -4.05
CA THR A 58 1.08 5.03 -2.81
C THR A 58 1.86 3.71 -2.81
N ALA A 59 1.27 2.61 -3.26
CA ALA A 59 1.97 1.31 -3.34
C ALA A 59 3.15 1.37 -4.31
N ALA A 60 2.98 2.01 -5.47
CA ALA A 60 4.03 2.22 -6.46
C ALA A 60 5.16 3.13 -5.95
N ALA A 61 4.81 4.21 -5.23
CA ALA A 61 5.79 5.10 -4.61
C ALA A 61 6.58 4.37 -3.52
N CYS A 62 5.90 3.61 -2.66
CA CYS A 62 6.54 2.83 -1.61
C CYS A 62 7.44 1.74 -2.18
N TYR A 63 7.00 1.01 -3.21
CA TYR A 63 7.82 0.01 -3.91
C TYR A 63 9.19 0.56 -4.32
N LYS A 64 9.21 1.76 -4.93
CA LYS A 64 10.46 2.42 -5.33
C LYS A 64 11.28 2.82 -4.10
N ALA A 65 10.63 3.39 -3.08
CA ALA A 65 11.29 3.86 -1.85
C ALA A 65 11.93 2.73 -1.03
N VAL A 66 11.33 1.53 -1.04
CA VAL A 66 11.86 0.35 -0.31
C VAL A 66 12.79 -0.53 -1.12
N GLY A 67 13.30 -0.02 -2.26
CA GLY A 67 14.28 -0.75 -3.06
C GLY A 67 13.69 -1.90 -3.87
N ASN A 68 12.54 -1.67 -4.52
CA ASN A 68 11.84 -2.63 -5.37
C ASN A 68 11.30 -3.86 -4.61
N MET A 69 10.92 -3.67 -3.35
CA MET A 69 10.25 -4.70 -2.56
C MET A 69 8.74 -4.42 -2.52
N MET A 70 7.94 -5.39 -2.95
CA MET A 70 6.49 -5.34 -2.78
C MET A 70 6.11 -5.51 -1.30
N PRO A 71 5.06 -4.81 -0.81
CA PRO A 71 4.55 -5.05 0.54
C PRO A 71 4.01 -6.49 0.64
N LYS A 72 4.24 -7.14 1.78
CA LYS A 72 3.64 -8.46 2.06
C LYS A 72 2.25 -8.34 2.70
N TYR A 73 2.01 -7.23 3.37
CA TYR A 73 0.73 -6.91 3.99
C TYR A 73 0.42 -5.43 3.76
N VAL A 74 -0.85 -5.15 3.47
CA VAL A 74 -1.37 -3.78 3.33
C VAL A 74 -2.50 -3.60 4.34
N ALA A 75 -2.29 -2.74 5.32
CA ALA A 75 -3.31 -2.31 6.26
C ALA A 75 -4.15 -1.21 5.62
N VAL A 76 -5.46 -1.43 5.52
CA VAL A 76 -6.41 -0.49 4.92
C VAL A 76 -7.56 -0.19 5.88
N ASN A 77 -8.23 0.95 5.69
CA ASN A 77 -9.44 1.24 6.43
C ASN A 77 -10.59 0.35 5.91
N PHE A 78 -11.25 -0.38 6.82
CA PHE A 78 -12.32 -1.31 6.47
C PHE A 78 -13.56 -0.64 5.84
N TYR A 79 -13.76 0.65 6.09
CA TYR A 79 -14.84 1.42 5.46
C TYR A 79 -14.55 1.82 4.01
N MET A 80 -13.34 1.55 3.49
CA MET A 80 -13.03 1.79 2.08
C MET A 80 -13.80 0.82 1.19
N ARG A 81 -14.85 1.32 0.54
CA ARG A 81 -15.55 0.60 -0.52
C ARG A 81 -14.83 0.79 -1.86
N SER A 82 -14.82 -0.28 -2.65
CA SER A 82 -14.30 -0.29 -4.01
C SER A 82 -15.43 -0.34 -5.02
N ASP A 83 -15.31 0.46 -6.09
CA ASP A 83 -16.37 0.52 -7.10
C ASP A 83 -16.16 -0.42 -8.30
N ARG A 84 -15.01 -1.12 -8.43
CA ARG A 84 -14.67 -2.09 -9.51
C ARG A 84 -13.23 -2.67 -9.35
N GLY A 85 -12.83 -3.11 -8.15
CA GLY A 85 -11.56 -3.85 -7.95
C GLY A 85 -10.72 -3.38 -6.75
N GLY A 86 -10.50 -2.07 -6.60
CA GLY A 86 -10.09 -1.47 -5.32
C GLY A 86 -8.86 -2.06 -4.66
N VAL A 87 -8.97 -2.34 -3.35
CA VAL A 87 -7.92 -3.02 -2.57
C VAL A 87 -7.56 -4.37 -3.21
N PHE A 88 -8.53 -5.08 -3.80
CA PHE A 88 -8.27 -6.35 -4.49
C PHE A 88 -7.42 -6.17 -5.76
N ASN A 89 -7.65 -5.13 -6.57
CA ASN A 89 -6.78 -4.83 -7.72
C ASN A 89 -5.33 -4.55 -7.27
N VAL A 90 -5.16 -3.83 -6.16
CA VAL A 90 -3.82 -3.57 -5.59
C VAL A 90 -3.19 -4.87 -5.09
N LEU A 91 -3.96 -5.73 -4.43
CA LEU A 91 -3.51 -7.06 -4.01
C LEU A 91 -3.10 -7.91 -5.22
N ASP A 92 -3.86 -7.89 -6.31
CA ASP A 92 -3.54 -8.64 -7.52
C ASP A 92 -2.25 -8.14 -8.18
N GLN A 93 -2.00 -6.82 -8.17
CA GLN A 93 -0.74 -6.25 -8.65
C GLN A 93 0.46 -6.60 -7.77
N ILE A 94 0.28 -6.54 -6.45
CA ILE A 94 1.30 -6.94 -5.46
C ILE A 94 1.67 -8.40 -5.64
N ASN A 95 0.65 -9.26 -5.72
CA ASN A 95 0.81 -10.70 -5.89
C ASN A 95 1.39 -11.03 -7.28
N GLY A 96 0.97 -10.35 -8.34
CA GLY A 96 1.50 -10.52 -9.68
C GLY A 96 3.01 -10.28 -9.72
N ARG A 97 3.44 -9.12 -9.20
CA ARG A 97 4.88 -8.80 -9.15
C ARG A 97 5.68 -9.79 -8.30
N THR A 98 5.07 -10.34 -7.24
CA THR A 98 5.75 -11.25 -6.31
C THR A 98 5.79 -12.70 -6.80
N LEU A 99 4.73 -13.19 -7.45
CA LEU A 99 4.55 -14.61 -7.81
C LEU A 99 4.99 -14.94 -9.24
N CYS A 100 4.61 -14.12 -10.22
CA CYS A 100 4.85 -14.34 -11.66
C CYS A 100 5.78 -13.29 -12.28
N GLY A 101 6.10 -12.21 -11.56
CA GLY A 101 6.74 -11.02 -12.14
C GLY A 101 5.84 -10.25 -13.12
N CYS A 102 4.54 -10.58 -13.16
CA CYS A 102 3.58 -9.98 -14.08
C CYS A 102 2.87 -8.76 -13.45
N PRO A 103 2.32 -7.83 -14.25
CA PRO A 103 1.75 -6.58 -13.70
C PRO A 103 0.58 -6.80 -12.74
N THR A 104 -0.20 -7.87 -12.94
CA THR A 104 -1.35 -8.28 -12.11
C THR A 104 -1.58 -9.77 -12.27
N VAL A 105 -2.12 -10.43 -11.25
CA VAL A 105 -2.74 -11.76 -11.42
C VAL A 105 -4.19 -11.61 -11.86
N THR A 106 -4.70 -12.59 -12.59
CA THR A 106 -6.12 -12.69 -12.95
C THR A 106 -6.54 -14.15 -12.81
N ALA A 107 -7.79 -14.38 -12.40
CA ALA A 107 -8.38 -15.71 -12.46
C ALA A 107 -8.82 -15.97 -13.92
N ASN A 108 -8.36 -17.09 -14.48
CA ASN A 108 -8.81 -17.58 -15.79
C ASN A 108 -10.14 -18.33 -15.67
#